data_AF-A0AAY4BN24-F1
#
_entry.id   AF-A0AAY4BN24-F1
#
_cell.length_a   1.000
_cell.length_b   1.000
_cell.length_c   1.000
_cell.angle_alpha   90.00
_cell.angle_beta   90.00
_cell.angle_gamma   90.00
#
_symmetry.space_group_name_H-M   'P 1'
#
loop_
_entity.id
_entity.type
_entity.pdbx_description
1 polymer ?
#
loop_
_entity_poly.entity_id
_entity_poly.type
_entity_poly.pdbx_seq_one_letter_code
_entity_poly.pdbx_strand_id
1 'polypeptide(L)'
;MGEQPIYSTRAHVFQIDPNTKKNWVPTSKHAVTVSYFYDSTRNVYRIISLDGTKAIINSTISPNMTFTKTSQKFGQWADSRANTVYGLGFSSERHLAKFADKFAECKEAARLAKEKSLEKMGLANSPSQESVPGDIQSPMTPESINGTGDELGVPDLTPNSESQSEPSPNTQTFTHRPVFQTCRICSA
;
A
#
# COMPACT_ATOMS: atom_id res chain seq x y z
N MET A 1 29.50 0.27 3.10
CA MET A 1 29.13 -0.90 3.92
C MET A 1 27.62 -1.08 3.75
N GLY A 2 27.17 -2.16 3.11
CA GLY A 2 25.74 -2.35 2.78
C GLY A 2 24.90 -2.59 4.02
N GLU A 3 23.62 -2.21 4.00
CA GLU A 3 22.67 -2.51 5.08
C GLU A 3 22.61 -4.03 5.30
N GLN A 4 22.80 -4.47 6.55
CA GLN A 4 22.71 -5.90 6.88
C GLN A 4 21.24 -6.32 7.04
N PRO A 5 20.86 -7.52 6.57
CA PRO A 5 19.51 -8.01 6.75
C PRO A 5 19.23 -8.33 8.22
N ILE A 6 18.03 -7.99 8.69
CA ILE A 6 17.52 -8.32 10.02
C ILE A 6 17.33 -9.83 10.17
N TYR A 7 16.83 -10.46 9.10
CA TYR A 7 16.60 -11.88 9.00
C TYR A 7 16.64 -12.30 7.53
N SER A 8 17.18 -13.49 7.25
CA SER A 8 17.21 -14.08 5.91
C SER A 8 16.81 -15.54 5.95
N THR A 9 16.11 -16.00 4.91
CA THR A 9 15.71 -17.40 4.73
C THR A 9 15.70 -17.77 3.24
N ARG A 10 15.52 -19.06 2.92
CA ARG A 10 15.40 -19.56 1.54
C ARG A 10 13.98 -20.01 1.25
N ALA A 11 13.42 -19.54 0.13
CA ALA A 11 12.07 -19.92 -0.33
C ALA A 11 11.95 -19.81 -1.85
N HIS A 12 11.03 -20.58 -2.44
CA HIS A 12 10.56 -20.33 -3.81
C HIS A 12 9.57 -19.18 -3.79
N VAL A 13 9.72 -18.22 -4.70
CA VAL A 13 8.88 -17.04 -4.80
C VAL A 13 7.82 -17.22 -5.87
N PHE A 14 6.59 -16.84 -5.53
CA PHE A 14 5.43 -16.83 -6.40
C PHE A 14 4.75 -15.48 -6.33
N GLN A 15 4.00 -15.14 -7.38
CA GLN A 15 3.10 -13.99 -7.40
C GLN A 15 1.75 -14.40 -7.97
N ILE A 16 0.69 -13.69 -7.61
CA ILE A 16 -0.56 -13.82 -8.35
C ILE A 16 -0.39 -13.15 -9.72
N ASP A 17 -0.75 -13.86 -10.78
CA ASP A 17 -0.75 -13.35 -12.14
C ASP A 17 -1.59 -12.05 -12.23
N PRO A 18 -1.00 -10.94 -12.69
CA PRO A 18 -1.69 -9.66 -12.76
C PRO A 18 -2.89 -9.68 -13.72
N ASN A 19 -2.93 -10.57 -14.71
CA ASN A 19 -4.02 -10.66 -15.68
C ASN A 19 -5.21 -11.43 -15.12
N THR A 20 -4.95 -12.61 -14.55
CA THR A 20 -6.03 -13.50 -14.07
C THR A 20 -6.44 -13.23 -12.62
N LYS A 21 -5.59 -12.56 -11.83
CA LYS A 21 -5.78 -12.23 -10.40
C LYS A 21 -6.13 -13.42 -9.49
N LYS A 22 -5.95 -14.65 -9.99
CA LYS A 22 -6.33 -15.90 -9.29
C LYS A 22 -5.23 -16.95 -9.30
N ASN A 23 -4.39 -16.98 -10.33
CA ASN A 23 -3.39 -18.03 -10.50
C ASN A 23 -2.04 -17.62 -9.92
N TRP A 24 -1.40 -18.55 -9.21
CA TRP A 24 -0.01 -18.40 -8.80
C TRP A 24 0.94 -18.66 -9.96
N VAL A 25 1.84 -17.72 -10.21
CA VAL A 25 2.93 -17.84 -11.18
C VAL A 25 4.28 -17.88 -10.45
N PRO A 26 5.17 -18.85 -10.77
CA PRO A 26 6.50 -18.88 -10.18
C PRO A 26 7.31 -17.67 -10.64
N THR A 27 7.90 -16.95 -9.70
CA THR A 27 8.78 -15.81 -9.97
C THR A 27 10.25 -16.22 -9.97
N SER A 28 10.61 -17.29 -9.25
CA SER A 28 11.96 -17.86 -9.20
C SER A 28 11.97 -19.34 -9.57
N LYS A 29 12.94 -19.79 -10.38
CA LYS A 29 13.08 -21.22 -10.75
C LYS A 29 13.56 -22.11 -9.60
N HIS A 30 14.37 -21.56 -8.71
CA HIS A 30 14.91 -22.24 -7.54
C HIS A 30 14.55 -21.46 -6.27
N ALA A 31 14.73 -22.07 -5.11
CA ALA A 31 14.63 -21.33 -3.86
C ALA A 31 15.69 -20.24 -3.84
N VAL A 32 15.32 -19.00 -3.54
CA VAL A 32 16.20 -17.82 -3.46
C VAL A 32 16.24 -17.28 -2.04
N THR A 33 17.18 -16.38 -1.76
CA THR A 33 17.24 -15.70 -0.46
C THR A 33 16.16 -14.62 -0.38
N VAL A 34 15.37 -14.66 0.68
CA VAL A 34 14.35 -13.66 1.02
C VAL A 34 14.72 -13.08 2.37
N SER A 35 14.83 -11.75 2.45
CA SER A 35 15.39 -11.07 3.61
C SER A 35 14.56 -9.87 4.03
N TYR A 36 14.50 -9.63 5.33
CA TYR A 36 13.99 -8.40 5.90
C TYR A 36 15.13 -7.39 6.05
N PHE A 37 14.91 -6.16 5.63
CA PHE A 37 15.82 -5.03 5.78
C PHE A 37 15.12 -3.87 6.47
N TYR A 38 15.88 -3.10 7.23
CA TYR A 38 15.48 -1.75 7.64
C TYR A 38 16.25 -0.74 6.80
N ASP A 39 15.51 0.02 6.00
CA ASP A 39 16.02 1.11 5.17
C ASP A 39 16.03 2.37 6.04
N SER A 40 17.23 2.70 6.52
CA SER A 40 17.43 3.79 7.49
C SER A 40 17.17 5.17 6.88
N THR A 41 17.45 5.34 5.59
CA THR A 41 17.24 6.59 4.86
C THR A 41 15.76 6.92 4.74
N ARG A 42 14.92 5.91 4.49
CA ARG A 42 13.47 6.08 4.37
C ARG A 42 12.72 5.77 5.65
N ASN A 43 13.40 5.30 6.68
CA ASN A 43 12.83 4.87 7.95
C ASN A 43 11.69 3.84 7.76
N VAL A 44 11.93 2.81 6.93
CA VAL A 44 10.94 1.77 6.61
C VAL A 44 11.54 0.37 6.65
N TYR A 45 10.70 -0.62 6.92
CA TYR A 45 11.05 -2.03 6.83
C TYR A 45 10.65 -2.60 5.47
N ARG A 46 11.49 -3.46 4.88
CA ARG A 46 11.28 -4.02 3.55
C ARG A 46 11.59 -5.51 3.51
N ILE A 47 10.82 -6.25 2.72
CA ILE A 47 11.14 -7.61 2.29
C ILE A 47 11.79 -7.50 0.91
N ILE A 48 13.01 -7.99 0.79
CA ILE A 48 13.79 -7.96 -0.45
C ILE A 48 14.18 -9.39 -0.83
N SER A 49 14.08 -9.70 -2.12
CA SER A 49 14.63 -10.92 -2.71
C SER A 49 15.14 -10.63 -4.12
N LEU A 50 16.29 -11.21 -4.44
CA LEU A 50 16.93 -11.09 -5.75
C LEU A 50 17.00 -12.47 -6.42
N ASP A 51 16.77 -12.49 -7.74
CA ASP A 51 17.13 -13.60 -8.62
C ASP A 51 18.24 -13.13 -9.57
N GLY A 52 19.46 -13.59 -9.33
CA GLY A 52 20.67 -12.96 -9.87
C GLY A 52 20.77 -11.50 -9.42
N THR A 53 20.80 -10.58 -10.38
CA THR A 53 20.84 -9.12 -10.13
C THR A 53 19.46 -8.47 -10.12
N LYS A 54 18.40 -9.21 -10.49
CA LYS A 54 17.04 -8.67 -10.61
C LYS A 54 16.32 -8.76 -9.27
N ALA A 55 15.78 -7.63 -8.80
CA ALA A 55 14.85 -7.64 -7.68
C ALA A 55 13.52 -8.29 -8.09
N ILE A 56 13.16 -9.37 -7.41
CA ILE A 56 11.91 -10.10 -7.64
C ILE A 56 10.90 -9.90 -6.50
N ILE A 57 11.38 -9.50 -5.31
CA ILE A 57 10.55 -8.95 -4.23
C ILE A 57 11.19 -7.64 -3.81
N ASN A 58 10.37 -6.60 -3.76
CA ASN A 58 10.72 -5.32 -3.16
C ASN A 58 9.48 -4.73 -2.49
N SER A 59 9.13 -5.27 -1.33
CA SER A 59 7.88 -4.94 -0.63
C SER A 59 8.18 -4.13 0.62
N THR A 60 7.58 -2.94 0.75
CA THR A 60 7.65 -2.14 1.98
C THR A 60 6.56 -2.60 2.93
N ILE A 61 6.93 -2.99 4.14
CA ILE A 61 5.98 -3.47 5.15
C ILE A 61 5.20 -2.29 5.70
N SER A 62 3.88 -2.32 5.57
CA SER A 62 2.97 -1.36 6.20
C SER A 62 2.20 -1.98 7.37
N PRO A 63 1.75 -1.18 8.36
CA PRO A 63 1.07 -1.70 9.55
C PRO A 63 -0.23 -2.48 9.28
N ASN A 64 -0.87 -2.23 8.13
CA ASN A 64 -2.09 -2.90 7.69
C ASN A 64 -1.83 -4.16 6.83
N MET A 65 -0.57 -4.51 6.57
CA MET A 65 -0.26 -5.77 5.87
C MET A 65 -0.43 -6.97 6.81
N THR A 66 -0.81 -8.10 6.22
CA THR A 66 -0.97 -9.38 6.90
C THR A 66 -0.27 -10.46 6.10
N PHE A 67 0.54 -11.26 6.79
CA PHE A 67 1.07 -12.51 6.25
C PHE A 67 0.16 -13.67 6.65
N THR A 68 -0.42 -14.35 5.66
CA THR A 68 -1.35 -15.45 5.85
C THR A 68 -0.69 -16.77 5.46
N LYS A 69 -0.63 -17.71 6.39
CA LYS A 69 -0.23 -19.10 6.12
C LYS A 69 -1.41 -19.82 5.47
N THR A 70 -1.23 -20.37 4.27
CA THR A 70 -2.30 -21.05 3.52
C THR A 70 -2.04 -22.54 3.33
N SER A 71 -0.85 -23.02 3.68
CA SER A 71 -0.56 -24.45 3.87
C SER A 71 0.58 -24.65 4.87
N GLN A 72 0.98 -25.89 5.11
CA GLN A 72 2.08 -26.24 6.01
C GLN A 72 3.40 -25.54 5.66
N LYS A 73 3.66 -25.28 4.38
CA LYS A 73 4.92 -24.74 3.89
C LYS A 73 4.76 -23.53 2.97
N PHE A 74 3.55 -22.96 2.89
CA PHE A 74 3.27 -21.82 2.03
C PHE A 74 2.56 -20.71 2.79
N GLY A 75 2.99 -19.48 2.56
CA GLY A 75 2.32 -18.29 3.04
C GLY A 75 2.44 -17.13 2.07
N GLN A 76 1.60 -16.13 2.25
CA GLN A 76 1.43 -15.03 1.30
C GLN A 76 1.12 -13.70 2.00
N TRP A 77 1.36 -12.59 1.31
CA TRP A 77 0.87 -11.27 1.70
C TRP A 77 0.52 -10.45 0.46
N ALA A 78 -0.44 -9.54 0.61
CA ALA A 78 -0.77 -8.56 -0.42
C ALA A 78 0.06 -7.29 -0.22
N ASP A 79 0.64 -6.79 -1.31
CA ASP A 79 1.27 -5.47 -1.35
C ASP A 79 0.47 -4.56 -2.29
N SER A 80 -0.38 -3.72 -1.68
CA SER A 80 -1.21 -2.77 -2.42
C SER A 80 -0.38 -1.74 -3.19
N ARG A 81 0.81 -1.37 -2.70
CA ARG A 81 1.68 -0.40 -3.38
C ARG A 81 2.27 -0.98 -4.65
N ALA A 82 2.68 -2.24 -4.60
CA ALA A 82 3.18 -2.98 -5.76
C ALA A 82 2.06 -3.59 -6.62
N ASN A 83 0.79 -3.46 -6.20
CA ASN A 83 -0.38 -4.06 -6.84
C ASN A 83 -0.21 -5.57 -7.15
N THR A 84 0.37 -6.29 -6.19
CA THR A 84 0.69 -7.71 -6.33
C THR A 84 0.46 -8.45 -5.01
N VAL A 85 0.32 -9.77 -5.11
CA VAL A 85 0.29 -10.67 -3.95
C VAL A 85 1.49 -11.58 -4.07
N TYR A 86 2.37 -11.54 -3.08
CA TYR A 86 3.55 -12.39 -3.03
C TYR A 86 3.22 -13.67 -2.26
N GLY A 87 3.78 -14.78 -2.72
CA GLY A 87 3.68 -16.09 -2.08
C GLY A 87 5.07 -16.71 -1.93
N LEU A 88 5.30 -17.40 -0.81
CA LEU A 88 6.57 -18.04 -0.49
C LEU A 88 6.34 -19.51 -0.16
N GLY A 89 7.02 -20.39 -0.91
CA GLY A 89 7.10 -21.82 -0.64
C GLY A 89 8.40 -22.18 0.07
N PHE A 90 8.32 -22.60 1.33
CA PHE A 90 9.45 -22.92 2.19
C PHE A 90 9.80 -24.41 2.16
N SER A 91 11.04 -24.75 2.53
CA SER A 91 11.48 -26.15 2.64
C SER A 91 10.88 -26.89 3.85
N SER A 92 10.52 -26.16 4.92
CA SER A 92 9.96 -26.72 6.15
C SER A 92 8.92 -25.80 6.77
N GLU A 93 8.03 -26.38 7.59
CA GLU A 93 7.05 -25.63 8.38
C GLU A 93 7.73 -24.66 9.36
N ARG A 94 8.87 -25.06 9.93
CA ARG A 94 9.66 -24.22 10.84
C ARG A 94 10.10 -22.92 10.17
N HIS A 95 10.55 -22.98 8.90
CA HIS A 95 10.93 -21.78 8.16
C HIS A 95 9.73 -20.87 7.87
N LEU A 96 8.58 -21.44 7.52
CA LEU A 96 7.34 -20.68 7.34
C LEU A 96 6.93 -19.97 8.64
N ALA A 97 6.91 -20.69 9.75
CA ALA A 97 6.54 -20.15 11.06
C ALA A 97 7.47 -19.01 11.46
N LYS A 98 8.80 -19.20 11.34
CA LYS A 98 9.77 -18.16 11.71
C LYS A 98 9.66 -16.92 10.83
N PHE A 99 9.37 -17.08 9.53
CA PHE A 99 9.13 -15.96 8.63
C PHE A 99 7.87 -15.19 9.03
N ALA A 100 6.79 -15.88 9.39
CA ALA A 100 5.56 -15.25 9.88
C ALA A 100 5.79 -14.42 11.16
N ASP A 101 6.55 -14.96 12.12
CA ASP A 101 6.90 -14.24 13.35
C ASP A 101 7.70 -12.96 13.03
N LYS A 102 8.69 -13.07 12.14
CA LYS A 102 9.48 -11.90 11.70
C LYS A 102 8.65 -10.88 10.93
N PHE A 103 7.64 -11.32 10.19
CA PHE A 103 6.69 -10.41 9.56
C PHE A 103 5.94 -9.59 10.62
N ALA A 104 5.43 -10.23 11.67
CA ALA A 104 4.73 -9.54 12.75
C ALA A 104 5.64 -8.55 13.50
N GLU A 105 6.87 -8.97 13.86
CA GLU A 105 7.86 -8.09 14.48
C GLU A 105 8.15 -6.84 13.62
N CYS A 106 8.43 -7.03 12.32
CA CYS A 106 8.73 -5.92 11.41
C CYS A 106 7.51 -5.02 11.17
N LYS A 107 6.30 -5.57 11.19
CA LYS A 107 5.05 -4.80 11.06
C LYS A 107 4.85 -3.86 12.25
N GLU A 108 5.06 -4.36 13.47
CA GLU A 108 4.99 -3.52 14.67
C GLU A 108 6.11 -2.47 14.69
N ALA A 109 7.33 -2.85 14.32
CA ALA A 109 8.43 -1.90 14.20
C ALA A 109 8.17 -0.82 13.13
N ALA A 110 7.52 -1.16 12.01
CA ALA A 110 7.11 -0.21 11.00
C ALA A 110 6.02 0.77 11.48
N ARG A 111 5.12 0.33 12.38
CA ARG A 111 4.13 1.21 13.03
C ARG A 111 4.84 2.25 13.90
N LEU A 112 5.73 1.81 14.78
CA LEU A 112 6.50 2.68 15.68
C LEU A 112 7.39 3.66 14.90
N ALA A 113 8.03 3.21 13.81
CA ALA A 113 8.86 4.07 12.98
C ALA A 113 8.06 5.23 12.35
N LYS A 114 6.80 4.98 11.95
CA LYS A 114 5.91 6.02 11.41
C LYS A 114 5.46 7.01 12.49
N GLU A 115 5.06 6.51 13.66
CA GLU A 115 4.63 7.36 14.80
C GLU A 115 5.74 8.31 15.24
N LYS A 116 6.96 7.79 15.43
CA LYS A 116 8.13 8.60 15.78
C LYS A 116 8.44 9.69 14.74
N SER A 117 8.19 9.41 13.46
CA SER A 117 8.39 10.37 12.38
C SER A 117 7.33 11.49 12.38
N LEU A 118 6.10 11.19 12.81
CA LEU A 118 5.00 12.16 12.92
C LEU A 118 5.20 13.07 14.14
N GLU A 119 5.60 12.53 15.29
CA GLU A 119 5.90 13.33 16.49
C GLU A 119 7.04 14.31 16.27
N LYS A 120 8.09 13.90 15.55
CA LYS A 120 9.21 14.79 15.16
C LYS A 120 8.75 15.98 14.32
N MET A 121 7.66 15.83 13.54
CA MET A 121 7.08 16.90 12.73
C MET A 121 6.12 17.78 13.55
N GLY A 122 5.40 17.21 14.52
CA GLY A 122 4.45 17.94 15.36
C GLY A 122 5.09 18.94 16.34
N LEU A 123 6.31 18.68 16.82
CA LEU A 123 7.03 19.58 17.74
C LEU A 123 7.74 20.76 17.04
N ALA A 124 7.77 20.81 15.71
CA ALA A 124 8.33 21.93 14.96
C ALA A 124 7.31 23.06 14.69
N ASN A 125 6.03 22.87 15.07
CA ASN A 125 4.93 23.81 14.83
C ASN A 125 4.44 24.52 16.11
N SER A 126 5.34 24.82 17.06
CA SER A 126 5.03 25.81 18.11
C SER A 126 5.42 27.20 17.62
N PRO A 127 4.49 28.13 17.34
CA PRO A 127 4.80 29.53 17.41
C PRO A 127 4.93 29.87 18.89
N SER A 128 6.17 29.95 19.39
CA SER A 128 6.45 30.70 20.60
C SER A 128 6.16 32.17 20.28
N GLN A 129 4.89 32.57 20.39
CA GLN A 129 4.52 33.97 20.51
C GLN A 129 4.88 34.40 21.93
N GLU A 130 6.04 35.02 22.02
CA GLU A 130 6.39 35.96 23.06
C GLU A 130 5.24 36.98 23.19
N SER A 131 4.71 37.11 24.40
CA SER A 131 3.64 38.02 24.76
C SER A 131 4.11 39.47 24.63
N VAL A 132 3.52 40.21 23.68
CA VAL A 132 3.50 41.68 23.67
C VAL A 132 2.04 42.14 23.67
N PRO A 133 1.57 42.90 24.68
CA PRO A 133 0.25 43.51 24.65
C PRO A 133 0.33 44.82 23.85
N GLY A 134 -0.36 44.90 22.72
CA GLY A 134 -0.44 46.16 21.95
C GLY A 134 -1.09 45.99 20.59
N ASP A 135 -2.41 46.09 20.59
CA ASP A 135 -3.27 46.86 19.68
C ASP A 135 -2.97 46.96 18.16
N ILE A 136 -4.09 46.92 17.39
CA ILE A 136 -4.31 47.50 16.04
C ILE A 136 -4.28 46.54 14.82
N GLN A 137 -5.52 46.29 14.34
CA GLN A 137 -6.04 46.22 12.96
C GLN A 137 -5.58 45.14 11.97
N SER A 138 -6.54 44.26 11.66
CA SER A 138 -6.64 43.50 10.39
C SER A 138 -6.80 44.43 9.17
N PRO A 139 -6.28 44.02 8.01
CA PRO A 139 -6.96 44.25 6.72
C PRO A 139 -7.09 42.92 5.94
N MET A 140 -8.29 42.44 5.62
CA MET A 140 -9.10 42.77 4.43
C MET A 140 -8.36 42.64 3.08
N THR A 141 -8.68 41.55 2.36
CA THR A 141 -8.86 41.37 0.89
C THR A 141 -7.97 42.12 -0.12
N PRO A 142 -7.55 41.46 -1.21
CA PRO A 142 -7.26 42.13 -2.48
C PRO A 142 -8.34 41.85 -3.55
N GLU A 143 -9.04 42.91 -3.95
CA GLU A 143 -9.66 43.16 -5.26
C GLU A 143 -9.10 44.54 -5.70
N SER A 144 -8.87 44.98 -6.94
CA SER A 144 -9.21 44.59 -8.33
C SER A 144 -8.27 45.38 -9.29
N ILE A 145 -8.48 45.22 -10.61
CA ILE A 145 -8.32 46.15 -11.76
C ILE A 145 -7.34 45.76 -12.88
N ASN A 146 -7.86 45.43 -14.08
CA ASN A 146 -7.96 46.37 -15.20
C ASN A 146 -8.82 45.78 -16.35
N GLY A 147 -9.69 46.60 -16.94
CA GLY A 147 -10.67 46.20 -17.98
C GLY A 147 -10.39 46.79 -19.37
N THR A 148 -11.17 46.35 -20.36
CA THR A 148 -11.51 47.03 -21.64
C THR A 148 -12.72 46.26 -22.22
N GLY A 149 -13.91 46.87 -22.37
CA GLY A 149 -14.48 47.40 -23.64
C GLY A 149 -14.81 46.26 -24.62
N ASP A 150 -16.04 46.01 -25.09
CA ASP A 150 -17.10 46.90 -25.55
C ASP A 150 -18.49 46.22 -25.59
N GLU A 151 -19.48 47.11 -25.70
CA GLU A 151 -20.94 47.04 -25.71
C GLU A 151 -21.61 46.12 -26.77
N LEU A 152 -22.81 45.60 -26.48
CA LEU A 152 -24.07 45.75 -27.27
C LEU A 152 -25.15 44.71 -26.88
N GLY A 153 -26.35 45.20 -26.54
CA GLY A 153 -27.63 44.50 -26.79
C GLY A 153 -28.39 43.90 -25.60
N VAL A 154 -29.34 44.67 -25.06
CA VAL A 154 -30.42 44.31 -24.10
C VAL A 154 -31.60 43.55 -24.80
N PRO A 155 -32.75 43.26 -24.13
CA PRO A 155 -33.07 42.10 -23.27
C PRO A 155 -34.35 41.33 -23.74
N ASP A 156 -34.72 40.18 -23.16
CA ASP A 156 -36.14 39.87 -22.78
C ASP A 156 -36.36 38.52 -22.04
N LEU A 157 -37.00 38.65 -20.88
CA LEU A 157 -38.09 37.87 -20.24
C LEU A 157 -38.28 36.33 -20.39
N THR A 158 -38.19 35.69 -19.22
CA THR A 158 -39.15 34.73 -18.58
C THR A 158 -39.19 33.23 -18.95
N PRO A 159 -39.63 32.37 -17.99
CA PRO A 159 -39.19 30.98 -17.83
C PRO A 159 -40.26 29.94 -18.20
N ASN A 160 -39.85 28.67 -18.18
CA ASN A 160 -40.57 27.51 -17.60
C ASN A 160 -40.39 26.27 -18.48
N SER A 161 -40.04 25.13 -17.87
CA SER A 161 -40.84 23.89 -17.90
C SER A 161 -40.01 22.68 -17.48
N GLU A 162 -40.62 21.93 -16.57
CA GLU A 162 -40.26 20.67 -15.94
C GLU A 162 -40.07 19.50 -16.92
N SER A 163 -39.34 18.46 -16.49
CA SER A 163 -39.60 17.01 -16.74
C SER A 163 -38.48 16.19 -16.05
N GLN A 164 -38.62 15.69 -14.83
CA GLN A 164 -39.35 14.49 -14.35
C GLN A 164 -38.63 13.14 -14.61
N SER A 165 -38.45 12.39 -13.50
CA SER A 165 -38.43 10.91 -13.31
C SER A 165 -37.10 10.10 -13.27
N GLU A 166 -36.87 9.50 -12.08
CA GLU A 166 -35.96 8.41 -11.62
C GLU A 166 -36.48 6.97 -11.97
N PRO A 167 -35.96 5.81 -11.43
CA PRO A 167 -34.60 5.33 -11.08
C PRO A 167 -34.32 3.84 -11.48
N SER A 168 -33.13 3.28 -11.19
CA SER A 168 -32.90 1.86 -10.75
C SER A 168 -31.42 1.53 -10.48
N PRO A 169 -31.10 0.76 -9.42
CA PRO A 169 -30.07 -0.28 -9.56
C PRO A 169 -30.47 -1.63 -8.93
N ASN A 170 -30.33 -2.71 -9.70
CA ASN A 170 -30.51 -4.08 -9.24
C ASN A 170 -29.23 -4.62 -8.58
N THR A 171 -29.36 -5.12 -7.35
CA THR A 171 -28.32 -5.85 -6.61
C THR A 171 -28.45 -7.34 -6.90
N GLN A 172 -27.40 -8.00 -7.40
CA GLN A 172 -27.32 -9.47 -7.42
C GLN A 172 -26.07 -9.96 -6.68
N THR A 173 -26.35 -10.69 -5.62
CA THR A 173 -25.44 -11.44 -4.76
C THR A 173 -25.00 -12.73 -5.46
N PHE A 174 -23.69 -12.96 -5.60
CA PHE A 174 -23.13 -14.25 -6.02
C PHE A 174 -22.47 -14.95 -4.84
N THR A 175 -23.12 -16.00 -4.35
CA THR A 175 -22.55 -17.01 -3.46
C THR A 175 -21.76 -18.04 -4.29
N HIS A 176 -20.44 -18.08 -4.14
CA HIS A 176 -19.61 -19.13 -4.76
C HIS A 176 -19.25 -20.22 -3.74
N ARG A 177 -19.66 -21.46 -4.04
CA ARG A 177 -19.14 -22.70 -3.43
C ARG A 177 -17.72 -22.99 -3.98
N PRO A 178 -16.77 -23.51 -3.17
CA PRO A 178 -15.47 -23.93 -3.69
C PRO A 178 -15.55 -25.37 -4.21
N VAL A 179 -15.27 -25.57 -5.49
CA VAL A 179 -14.90 -26.89 -6.05
C VAL A 179 -13.39 -27.03 -5.88
N PHE A 180 -12.98 -27.96 -5.01
CA PHE A 180 -11.59 -28.36 -4.87
C PHE A 180 -11.14 -29.14 -6.12
N GLN A 181 -10.45 -28.46 -7.03
CA GLN A 181 -9.69 -29.15 -8.07
C GLN A 181 -8.33 -29.53 -7.48
N THR A 182 -8.19 -30.79 -7.11
CA THR A 182 -6.92 -31.40 -6.69
C THR A 182 -5.90 -31.27 -7.83
N CYS A 183 -4.78 -30.57 -7.58
CA CYS A 183 -3.66 -30.54 -8.51
C CYS A 183 -2.89 -31.87 -8.38
N ARG A 184 -3.08 -32.79 -9.34
CA ARG A 184 -2.29 -34.02 -9.50
C ARG A 184 -1.23 -33.84 -10.58
N ILE A 185 -0.03 -33.43 -10.20
CA ILE A 185 1.23 -33.49 -10.99
C ILE A 185 2.35 -33.48 -9.92
N CYS A 186 3.29 -34.40 -9.75
CA CYS A 186 3.81 -35.51 -10.53
C CYS A 186 4.41 -36.56 -9.58
N SER A 187 4.30 -37.83 -9.96
CA SER A 187 5.12 -38.92 -9.45
C SER A 187 6.59 -38.72 -9.85
N ALA A 188 7.49 -38.97 -8.90
CA ALA A 188 8.77 -39.64 -9.08
C ALA A 188 9.13 -40.28 -7.73
#